data_AF-A0A5C4XJY1-F1
#
_entry.id   AF-A0A5C4XJY1-F1
#
_cell.length_a   1.000
_cell.length_b   1.000
_cell.length_c   1.000
_cell.angle_alpha   90.00
_cell.angle_beta   90.00
_cell.angle_gamma   90.00
#
_symmetry.space_group_name_H-M   'P 1'
#
loop_
_entity.id
_entity.type
_entity.pdbx_description
1 polymer ?
#
loop_
_entity_poly.entity_id
_entity_poly.type
_entity_poly.pdbx_seq_one_letter_code
_entity_poly.pdbx_strand_id
1 'polypeptide(L)'
;MRHLFCNPRVFRAVMASTLSVVLAGIAPPALADNIPLAPQSKVRMTIVQWSPSKSQYERWDAISGEYTVSDTSALVLPFLGPVPIGLMDVTELADEIAQRLQQKISLVQRPTVTLEVIEYPPVYVAGAVSRPGEYKFYPGLTVLQSLTMSGGPLRITSQQHLQTINLKGELQEIEQSLLRRSAKLARLRAEMEGSTDITFEQPLDMDPHYAAAIFDQERVISQTRSNALARQLKAFAELGDLLNTEVDTLSQKLEGAENNIKSVEDQLNSVKTLVEQGLAIASRQLELERLLTAYRSDRLDILTSMMRARQGISEARRNLEGLHDTRRSEIASELQAEQANFDQLKMKRETTQKLLIENLLDDDRSQRPGEDLPLVFTVSRRKDGQITQFVASETTALAPGDVVKVVQPLLSGGSSRATPVPPPETATQPDQASQ
;
A
#
# COMPACT_ATOMS: atom_id res chain seq x y z
N MET A 1 72.57 11.17 34.00
CA MET A 1 72.43 10.13 35.05
C MET A 1 71.37 9.16 34.54
N ARG A 2 71.72 8.00 33.95
CA ARG A 2 72.05 6.70 34.61
C ARG A 2 70.94 6.30 35.60
N HIS A 3 70.28 5.15 35.52
CA HIS A 3 70.74 3.77 35.29
C HIS A 3 69.59 2.94 34.64
N LEU A 4 69.78 2.05 33.65
CA LEU A 4 70.54 0.78 33.57
C LEU A 4 70.02 -0.36 34.46
N PHE A 5 69.39 -1.36 33.83
CA PHE A 5 69.51 -2.83 34.04
C PHE A 5 68.78 -3.47 32.83
N CYS A 6 69.41 -4.07 31.80
CA CYS A 6 70.46 -5.07 31.69
C CYS A 6 70.06 -6.45 32.25
N ASN A 7 69.64 -7.38 31.38
CA ASN A 7 70.37 -8.64 31.22
C ASN A 7 70.08 -9.35 29.87
N PRO A 8 71.12 -9.81 29.14
CA PRO A 8 71.05 -10.55 27.88
C PRO A 8 71.32 -12.05 28.10
N ARG A 9 71.16 -12.87 27.03
CA ARG A 9 71.75 -14.22 26.75
C ARG A 9 70.75 -15.02 25.87
N VAL A 10 71.07 -15.76 24.80
CA VAL A 10 72.32 -16.30 24.25
C VAL A 10 72.21 -16.44 22.72
N PHE A 11 73.25 -15.92 22.08
CA PHE A 11 73.88 -16.29 20.82
C PHE A 11 73.87 -17.79 20.46
N ARG A 12 73.33 -18.17 19.30
CA ARG A 12 73.91 -19.27 18.50
C ARG A 12 73.60 -19.10 17.02
N ALA A 13 74.62 -18.66 16.31
CA ALA A 13 74.75 -18.69 14.87
C ALA A 13 74.71 -20.13 14.36
N VAL A 14 73.91 -20.38 13.32
CA VAL A 14 74.14 -21.45 12.36
C VAL A 14 74.09 -20.82 10.97
N MET A 15 75.27 -20.67 10.38
CA MET A 15 75.44 -20.45 8.96
C MET A 15 74.85 -21.65 8.20
N ALA A 16 73.94 -21.40 7.28
CA ALA A 16 73.64 -22.30 6.18
C ALA A 16 73.73 -21.50 4.87
N SER A 17 74.92 -21.54 4.29
CA SER A 17 75.21 -21.11 2.93
C SER A 17 74.69 -22.13 1.91
N THR A 18 74.36 -21.64 0.71
CA THR A 18 74.05 -22.37 -0.56
C THR A 18 72.61 -22.91 -0.64
N LEU A 19 71.83 -22.74 -1.70
CA LEU A 19 72.14 -22.66 -3.13
C LEU A 19 70.92 -22.03 -3.85
N SER A 20 71.04 -20.84 -4.45
CA SER A 20 70.01 -20.29 -5.35
C SER A 20 70.08 -21.01 -6.69
N VAL A 21 69.22 -22.01 -6.87
CA VAL A 21 68.91 -22.56 -8.20
C VAL A 21 67.98 -21.57 -8.89
N VAL A 22 68.50 -20.85 -9.89
CA VAL A 22 67.68 -20.15 -10.87
C VAL A 22 67.05 -21.22 -11.75
N LEU A 23 65.84 -21.67 -11.40
CA LEU A 23 65.01 -22.45 -12.29
C LEU A 23 64.40 -21.47 -13.28
N ALA A 24 65.00 -21.38 -14.48
CA ALA A 24 64.35 -20.76 -15.62
C ALA A 24 63.08 -21.56 -15.93
N GLY A 25 61.96 -21.13 -15.36
CA GLY A 25 60.64 -21.65 -15.70
C GLY A 25 60.38 -21.32 -17.16
N ILE A 26 60.50 -22.35 -18.01
CA ILE A 26 59.87 -22.35 -19.33
C ILE A 26 58.38 -22.23 -19.05
N ALA A 27 57.83 -21.02 -19.18
CA ALA A 27 56.40 -20.86 -19.28
C ALA A 27 55.98 -21.61 -20.56
N PRO A 28 55.14 -22.66 -20.48
CA PRO A 28 54.52 -23.17 -21.69
C PRO A 28 53.79 -21.99 -22.35
N PRO A 29 53.82 -21.87 -23.69
CA PRO A 29 52.98 -20.89 -24.36
C PRO A 29 51.54 -21.15 -23.89
N ALA A 30 50.85 -20.10 -23.47
CA ALA A 30 49.44 -20.16 -23.19
C ALA A 30 48.75 -20.71 -24.45
N LEU A 31 48.35 -21.97 -24.39
CA LEU A 31 47.39 -22.51 -25.35
C LEU A 31 46.15 -21.65 -25.17
N ALA A 32 45.72 -20.98 -26.24
CA ALA A 32 44.36 -20.48 -26.29
C ALA A 32 43.46 -21.68 -25.98
N ASP A 33 42.63 -21.58 -24.93
CA ASP A 33 41.59 -22.56 -24.68
C ASP A 33 40.65 -22.51 -25.90
N ASN A 34 40.85 -23.45 -26.82
CA ASN A 34 40.00 -23.59 -28.01
C ASN A 34 38.62 -24.03 -27.52
N ILE A 35 37.67 -23.09 -27.49
CA ILE A 35 36.30 -23.36 -27.08
C ILE A 35 35.62 -24.12 -28.22
N PRO A 36 35.17 -25.37 -28.00
CA PRO A 36 34.43 -26.11 -29.02
C PRO A 36 33.13 -25.36 -29.36
N LEU A 37 32.78 -25.36 -30.64
CA LEU A 37 31.64 -24.60 -31.13
C LEU A 37 30.33 -25.19 -30.57
N ALA A 38 29.66 -24.43 -29.70
CA ALA A 38 28.44 -24.89 -29.04
C ALA A 38 27.27 -25.06 -30.03
N PRO A 39 26.33 -25.99 -29.76
CA PRO A 39 25.07 -26.07 -30.50
C PRO A 39 24.36 -24.71 -30.55
N GLN A 40 23.65 -24.43 -31.64
CA GLN A 40 22.92 -23.17 -31.86
C GLN A 40 23.81 -21.91 -32.02
N SER A 41 25.13 -22.06 -32.03
CA SER A 41 26.04 -20.97 -32.41
C SER A 41 25.85 -20.58 -33.87
N LYS A 42 25.90 -19.28 -34.15
CA LYS A 42 25.90 -18.74 -35.51
C LYS A 42 27.33 -18.48 -35.96
N VAL A 43 27.68 -19.03 -37.11
CA VAL A 43 29.01 -18.90 -37.70
C VAL A 43 28.90 -18.32 -39.10
N ARG A 44 29.79 -17.39 -39.41
CA ARG A 44 30.01 -16.89 -40.77
C ARG A 44 31.05 -17.75 -41.45
N MET A 45 30.70 -18.35 -42.57
CA MET A 45 31.63 -19.05 -43.43
C MET A 45 31.97 -18.19 -44.64
N THR A 46 33.27 -17.98 -44.86
CA THR A 46 33.80 -17.30 -46.05
C THR A 46 34.71 -18.25 -46.80
N ILE A 47 34.46 -18.42 -48.09
CA ILE A 47 35.23 -19.32 -48.94
C ILE A 47 35.88 -18.49 -50.04
N VAL A 48 37.21 -18.58 -50.13
CA VAL A 48 38.00 -17.91 -51.17
C VAL A 48 38.86 -18.92 -51.90
N GLN A 49 38.95 -18.79 -53.22
CA GLN A 49 39.79 -19.64 -54.05
C GLN A 49 40.73 -18.79 -54.90
N TRP A 50 41.99 -19.20 -55.01
CA TRP A 50 42.90 -18.62 -56.00
C TRP A 50 42.44 -18.98 -57.42
N SER A 51 42.23 -17.98 -58.27
CA SER A 51 41.89 -18.15 -59.68
C SER A 51 43.10 -17.85 -60.57
N PRO A 52 43.78 -18.87 -61.14
CA PRO A 52 45.00 -18.67 -61.92
C PRO A 52 44.78 -17.84 -63.20
N SER A 53 43.57 -17.87 -63.77
CA SER A 53 43.23 -17.14 -65.00
C SER A 53 43.02 -15.64 -64.75
N LYS A 54 42.60 -15.26 -63.54
CA LYS A 54 42.33 -13.87 -63.15
C LYS A 54 43.43 -13.29 -62.25
N SER A 55 44.39 -14.11 -61.81
CA SER A 55 45.46 -13.75 -60.84
C SER A 55 44.93 -13.09 -59.56
N GLN A 56 43.74 -13.49 -59.10
CA GLN A 56 43.08 -12.95 -57.91
C GLN A 56 42.39 -14.05 -57.11
N TYR A 57 42.21 -13.83 -55.81
CA TYR A 57 41.30 -14.63 -54.99
C TYR A 57 39.84 -14.27 -55.29
N GLU A 58 39.05 -15.26 -55.70
CA GLU A 58 37.62 -15.11 -55.96
C GLU A 58 36.84 -15.65 -54.75
N ARG A 59 35.97 -14.82 -54.17
CA ARG A 59 35.10 -15.20 -53.06
C ARG A 59 33.86 -15.90 -53.62
N TRP A 60 33.50 -17.03 -53.02
CA TRP A 60 32.35 -17.81 -53.46
C TRP A 60 31.09 -17.40 -52.70
N ASP A 61 30.39 -16.38 -53.20
CA ASP A 61 29.22 -15.81 -52.53
C ASP A 61 28.02 -16.77 -52.47
N ALA A 62 27.91 -17.71 -53.41
CA ALA A 62 26.80 -18.68 -53.45
C ALA A 62 26.81 -19.68 -52.27
N ILE A 63 27.97 -19.87 -51.64
CA ILE A 63 28.15 -20.84 -50.54
C ILE A 63 28.81 -20.21 -49.30
N SER A 64 29.17 -18.94 -49.37
CA SER A 64 29.58 -18.15 -48.22
C SER A 64 28.34 -17.53 -47.60
N GLY A 65 28.25 -17.53 -46.27
CA GLY A 65 27.04 -17.09 -45.60
C GLY A 65 27.06 -17.39 -44.11
N GLU A 66 25.91 -17.17 -43.48
CA GLU A 66 25.72 -17.46 -42.06
C GLU A 66 25.07 -18.84 -41.91
N TYR A 67 25.66 -19.66 -41.06
CA TYR A 67 25.25 -21.02 -40.79
C TYR A 67 25.08 -21.22 -39.29
N THR A 68 24.05 -21.95 -38.91
CA THR A 68 23.79 -22.32 -37.52
C THR A 68 24.28 -23.73 -37.24
N VAL A 69 24.85 -23.92 -36.07
CA VAL A 69 25.17 -25.26 -35.58
C VAL A 69 23.89 -25.94 -35.13
N SER A 70 23.62 -27.14 -35.65
CA SER A 70 22.47 -27.96 -35.24
C SER A 70 22.64 -28.50 -33.81
N ASP A 71 21.54 -28.91 -33.18
CA ASP A 71 21.55 -29.49 -31.83
C ASP A 71 22.40 -30.77 -31.71
N THR A 72 22.65 -31.46 -32.82
CA THR A 72 23.53 -32.64 -32.91
C THR A 72 25.01 -32.29 -33.15
N SER A 73 25.42 -31.04 -32.88
CA SER A 73 26.80 -30.55 -33.07
C SER A 73 27.34 -30.76 -34.48
N ALA A 74 26.49 -30.52 -35.49
CA ALA A 74 26.87 -30.56 -36.90
C ALA A 74 26.56 -29.24 -37.60
N LEU A 75 27.44 -28.81 -38.50
CA LEU A 75 27.21 -27.68 -39.39
C LEU A 75 26.55 -28.20 -40.67
N VAL A 76 25.31 -27.82 -40.92
CA VAL A 76 24.56 -28.27 -42.10
C VAL A 76 24.85 -27.34 -43.27
N LEU A 77 25.62 -27.81 -44.24
CA LEU A 77 25.99 -27.05 -45.42
C LEU A 77 25.20 -27.53 -46.65
N PRO A 78 24.66 -26.64 -47.50
CA PRO A 78 23.80 -27.02 -48.63
C PRO A 78 24.42 -28.04 -49.59
N PHE A 79 25.75 -27.96 -49.80
CA PHE A 79 26.47 -28.82 -50.75
C PHE A 79 27.18 -30.00 -50.10
N LEU A 80 27.52 -29.93 -48.81
CA LEU A 80 28.28 -30.95 -48.10
C LEU A 80 27.42 -31.81 -47.17
N GLY A 81 26.17 -31.43 -46.92
CA GLY A 81 25.33 -32.08 -45.92
C GLY A 81 25.80 -31.76 -44.49
N PRO A 82 25.42 -32.57 -43.49
CA PRO A 82 25.85 -32.37 -42.11
C PRO A 82 27.35 -32.68 -41.97
N VAL A 83 28.13 -31.67 -41.60
CA VAL A 83 29.54 -31.81 -41.23
C VAL A 83 29.62 -31.88 -39.70
N PRO A 84 29.96 -33.04 -39.11
CA PRO A 84 30.07 -33.18 -37.67
C PRO A 84 31.26 -32.35 -37.16
N ILE A 85 31.04 -31.58 -36.11
CA ILE A 85 32.06 -30.72 -35.48
C ILE A 85 32.88 -31.55 -34.48
N GLY A 86 32.22 -32.36 -33.67
CA GLY A 86 32.89 -33.20 -32.67
C GLY A 86 33.72 -32.38 -31.68
N LEU A 87 35.00 -32.71 -31.56
CA LEU A 87 35.98 -32.00 -30.73
C LEU A 87 36.85 -31.02 -31.54
N MET A 88 36.52 -30.79 -32.81
CA MET A 88 37.31 -29.93 -33.70
C MET A 88 37.15 -28.47 -33.31
N ASP A 89 38.26 -27.74 -33.35
CA ASP A 89 38.23 -26.28 -33.25
C ASP A 89 37.64 -25.66 -34.53
N VAL A 90 37.26 -24.38 -34.46
CA VAL A 90 36.76 -23.60 -35.60
C VAL A 90 37.74 -23.63 -36.78
N THR A 91 39.05 -23.60 -36.49
CA THR A 91 40.11 -23.68 -37.50
C THR A 91 40.19 -25.06 -38.17
N GLU A 92 40.17 -26.12 -37.36
CA GLU A 92 40.19 -27.52 -37.83
C GLU A 92 38.92 -27.87 -38.62
N LEU A 93 37.77 -27.37 -38.19
CA LEU A 93 36.51 -27.52 -38.89
C LEU A 93 36.54 -26.82 -40.26
N ALA A 94 37.11 -25.61 -40.33
CA ALA A 94 37.29 -24.91 -41.59
C ALA A 94 38.19 -25.70 -42.55
N ASP A 95 39.26 -26.30 -42.03
CA ASP A 95 40.17 -27.14 -42.79
C ASP A 95 39.49 -28.41 -43.32
N GLU A 96 38.69 -29.08 -42.50
CA GLU A 96 37.91 -30.26 -42.88
C GLU A 96 36.87 -29.93 -43.95
N ILE A 97 36.18 -28.79 -43.82
CA ILE A 97 35.23 -28.29 -44.84
C ILE A 97 35.97 -28.02 -46.15
N ALA A 98 37.15 -27.40 -46.11
CA ALA A 98 37.97 -27.14 -47.30
C ALA A 98 38.36 -28.45 -48.01
N GLN A 99 38.74 -29.48 -47.26
CA GLN A 99 39.11 -30.78 -47.80
C GLN A 99 37.91 -31.52 -48.41
N ARG A 100 36.77 -31.56 -47.71
CA ARG A 100 35.53 -32.16 -48.24
C ARG A 100 35.01 -31.43 -49.48
N LEU A 101 35.13 -30.10 -49.50
CA LEU A 101 34.75 -29.27 -50.65
C LEU A 101 35.65 -29.56 -51.85
N GLN A 102 36.97 -29.66 -51.63
CA GLN A 102 37.93 -30.00 -52.68
C GLN A 102 37.62 -31.36 -53.32
N GLN A 103 37.34 -32.38 -52.51
CA GLN A 103 37.05 -33.73 -52.98
C GLN A 103 35.72 -33.83 -53.71
N LYS A 104 34.66 -33.15 -53.23
CA LYS A 104 33.32 -33.25 -53.81
C LYS A 104 33.17 -32.50 -55.13
N ILE A 105 33.91 -31.40 -55.30
CA ILE A 105 33.86 -30.53 -56.50
C ILE A 105 35.05 -30.80 -57.43
N SER A 106 35.97 -31.71 -57.06
CA SER A 106 37.18 -32.04 -57.83
C SER A 106 38.04 -30.81 -58.15
N LEU A 107 38.28 -29.97 -57.15
CA LEU A 107 39.06 -28.74 -57.31
C LEU A 107 40.57 -29.05 -57.37
N VAL A 108 41.25 -28.45 -58.35
CA VAL A 108 42.70 -28.61 -58.57
C VAL A 108 43.53 -28.03 -57.41
N GLN A 109 43.04 -26.97 -56.77
CA GLN A 109 43.65 -26.35 -55.60
C GLN A 109 42.65 -26.29 -54.45
N ARG A 110 43.16 -26.48 -53.23
CA ARG A 110 42.36 -26.42 -52.01
C ARG A 110 41.83 -24.98 -51.81
N PRO A 111 40.52 -24.77 -51.67
CA PRO A 111 39.98 -23.46 -51.33
C PRO A 111 40.32 -23.10 -49.88
N THR A 112 40.51 -21.82 -49.59
CA THR A 112 40.67 -21.33 -48.22
C THR A 112 39.30 -21.07 -47.64
N VAL A 113 38.98 -21.76 -46.55
CA VAL A 113 37.73 -21.58 -45.80
C VAL A 113 38.08 -20.89 -44.48
N THR A 114 37.34 -19.83 -44.15
CA THR A 114 37.43 -19.13 -42.87
C THR A 114 36.07 -19.20 -42.19
N LEU A 115 36.06 -19.62 -40.92
CA LEU A 115 34.88 -19.64 -40.06
C LEU A 115 35.07 -18.61 -38.95
N GLU A 116 34.07 -17.76 -38.74
CA GLU A 116 34.04 -16.76 -37.66
C GLU A 116 32.74 -16.90 -36.86
N VAL A 117 32.82 -17.00 -35.54
CA VAL A 117 31.63 -17.09 -34.69
C VAL A 117 31.01 -15.71 -34.52
N ILE A 118 29.78 -15.53 -35.01
CA ILE A 118 29.04 -14.26 -34.93
C ILE A 118 28.35 -14.14 -33.58
N GLU A 119 27.73 -15.22 -33.13
CA GLU A 119 26.86 -15.20 -31.96
C GLU A 119 26.87 -16.57 -31.27
N TYR A 120 27.10 -16.55 -29.96
CA TYR A 120 26.92 -17.71 -29.09
C TYR A 120 25.53 -17.68 -28.45
N PRO A 121 24.95 -18.84 -28.13
CA PRO A 121 23.74 -18.93 -27.32
C PRO A 121 23.86 -18.13 -26.01
N PRO A 122 22.80 -17.42 -25.58
CA PRO A 122 22.82 -16.66 -24.34
C PRO A 122 22.92 -17.59 -23.12
N VAL A 123 23.29 -17.01 -21.99
CA VAL A 123 23.17 -17.63 -20.66
C VAL A 123 21.90 -17.12 -20.01
N TYR A 124 21.22 -17.96 -19.24
CA TYR A 124 20.02 -17.58 -18.49
C TYR A 124 20.36 -17.43 -17.01
N VAL A 125 19.97 -16.31 -16.40
CA VAL A 125 20.15 -16.08 -14.96
C VAL A 125 18.78 -16.00 -14.29
N ALA A 126 18.57 -16.79 -13.24
CA ALA A 126 17.32 -16.87 -12.49
C ALA A 126 17.56 -16.99 -10.98
N GLY A 127 16.56 -16.65 -10.17
CA GLY A 127 16.60 -16.76 -8.71
C GLY A 127 16.74 -15.40 -8.01
N ALA A 128 17.54 -15.34 -6.94
CA ALA A 128 17.69 -14.18 -6.06
C ALA A 128 18.56 -13.04 -6.67
N VAL A 129 18.20 -12.60 -7.87
CA VAL A 129 18.87 -11.54 -8.63
C VAL A 129 17.92 -10.38 -8.91
N SER A 130 18.47 -9.19 -9.14
CA SER A 130 17.69 -7.97 -9.40
C SER A 130 16.85 -8.05 -10.67
N ARG A 131 17.41 -8.61 -11.76
CA ARG A 131 16.74 -8.77 -13.05
C ARG A 131 16.99 -10.20 -13.59
N PRO A 132 16.07 -11.14 -13.41
CA PRO A 132 16.18 -12.46 -14.04
C PRO A 132 15.93 -12.35 -15.55
N GLY A 133 16.64 -13.15 -16.36
CA GLY A 133 16.50 -13.09 -17.82
C GLY A 133 17.64 -13.76 -18.58
N GLU A 134 17.64 -13.56 -19.89
CA GLU A 134 18.71 -13.99 -20.79
C GLU A 134 19.78 -12.92 -20.96
N TYR A 135 21.04 -13.35 -21.04
CA TYR A 135 22.21 -12.50 -21.10
C TYR A 135 23.16 -13.00 -22.19
N LYS A 136 23.65 -12.07 -23.00
CA LYS A 136 24.57 -12.39 -24.10
C LYS A 136 25.85 -13.03 -23.56
N PHE A 137 26.22 -14.17 -24.13
CA PHE A 137 27.44 -14.88 -23.77
C PHE A 137 28.66 -14.26 -24.47
N TYR A 138 29.76 -14.21 -23.74
CA TYR A 138 31.09 -13.89 -24.26
C TYR A 138 32.11 -14.91 -23.73
N PRO A 139 33.14 -15.29 -24.50
CA PRO A 139 34.20 -16.15 -24.02
C PRO A 139 34.82 -15.64 -22.70
N GLY A 140 34.96 -16.53 -21.72
CA GLY A 140 35.46 -16.19 -20.38
C GLY A 140 34.40 -15.64 -19.42
N LEU A 141 33.12 -15.61 -19.79
CA LEU A 141 32.04 -15.17 -18.91
C LEU A 141 31.97 -16.02 -17.63
N THR A 142 32.03 -15.39 -16.46
CA THR A 142 31.92 -16.07 -15.17
C THR A 142 30.54 -15.93 -14.53
N VAL A 143 30.26 -16.76 -13.53
CA VAL A 143 29.06 -16.64 -12.69
C VAL A 143 28.93 -15.23 -12.08
N LEU A 144 30.01 -14.67 -11.53
CA LEU A 144 30.01 -13.31 -10.97
C LEU A 144 29.69 -12.23 -12.02
N GLN A 145 30.24 -12.35 -13.22
CA GLN A 145 29.95 -11.43 -14.31
C GLN A 145 28.48 -11.54 -14.73
N SER A 146 27.93 -12.75 -14.82
CA SER A 146 26.49 -12.96 -15.09
C SER A 146 25.59 -12.37 -13.99
N LEU A 147 25.96 -12.50 -12.72
CA LEU A 147 25.27 -11.87 -11.60
C LEU A 147 25.29 -10.34 -11.72
N THR A 148 26.44 -9.78 -12.07
CA THR A 148 26.60 -8.33 -12.27
C THR A 148 25.73 -7.83 -13.43
N MET A 149 25.72 -8.56 -14.55
CA MET A 149 24.85 -8.27 -15.71
C MET A 149 23.36 -8.33 -15.35
N SER A 150 22.99 -9.20 -14.40
CA SER A 150 21.63 -9.29 -13.85
C SER A 150 21.26 -8.19 -12.84
N GLY A 151 22.14 -7.20 -12.64
CA GLY A 151 21.90 -6.09 -11.71
C GLY A 151 22.27 -6.42 -10.26
N GLY A 152 23.02 -7.49 -10.03
CA GLY A 152 23.45 -7.93 -8.70
C GLY A 152 22.38 -8.71 -7.92
N PRO A 153 22.66 -9.07 -6.65
CA PRO A 153 21.69 -9.72 -5.79
C PRO A 153 20.46 -8.84 -5.56
N LEU A 154 19.29 -9.47 -5.38
CA LEU A 154 18.05 -8.78 -5.10
C LEU A 154 18.16 -7.94 -3.81
N ARG A 155 17.98 -6.61 -3.90
CA ARG A 155 17.99 -5.69 -2.75
C ARG A 155 16.55 -5.41 -2.31
N ILE A 156 16.13 -5.95 -1.18
CA ILE A 156 14.75 -5.83 -0.66
C ILE A 156 14.56 -4.59 0.25
N THR A 157 15.65 -3.89 0.62
CA THR A 157 15.69 -3.06 1.83
C THR A 157 15.19 -1.60 1.71
N SER A 158 15.22 -0.97 0.53
CA SER A 158 14.93 0.48 0.44
C SER A 158 13.44 0.84 0.37
N GLN A 159 12.62 0.02 -0.28
CA GLN A 159 11.18 0.27 -0.42
C GLN A 159 10.41 -0.02 0.87
N GLN A 160 10.82 -1.06 1.62
CA GLN A 160 10.17 -1.47 2.86
C GLN A 160 10.38 -0.47 4.00
N HIS A 161 11.57 0.13 4.11
CA HIS A 161 11.84 1.15 5.12
C HIS A 161 10.96 2.40 4.94
N LEU A 162 10.80 2.87 3.68
CA LEU A 162 9.89 3.97 3.36
C LEU A 162 8.43 3.61 3.67
N GLN A 163 8.01 2.38 3.39
CA GLN A 163 6.66 1.91 3.71
C GLN A 163 6.41 1.91 5.22
N THR A 164 7.39 1.50 6.02
CA THR A 164 7.31 1.53 7.49
C THR A 164 7.17 2.95 8.02
N ILE A 165 7.94 3.91 7.49
CA ILE A 165 7.82 5.33 7.85
C ILE A 165 6.42 5.86 7.51
N ASN A 166 5.90 5.54 6.32
CA ASN A 166 4.58 5.97 5.88
C ASN A 166 3.47 5.39 6.75
N LEU A 167 3.51 4.08 7.05
CA LEU A 167 2.53 3.41 7.92
C LEU A 167 2.55 3.96 9.34
N LYS A 168 3.73 4.28 9.88
CA LYS A 168 3.86 4.93 11.19
C LYS A 168 3.25 6.34 11.17
N GLY A 169 3.50 7.11 10.12
CA GLY A 169 2.90 8.43 9.94
C GLY A 169 1.37 8.37 9.84
N GLU A 170 0.84 7.45 9.03
CA GLU A 170 -0.60 7.21 8.90
C GLU A 170 -1.22 6.78 10.24
N LEU A 171 -0.57 5.91 11.00
CA LEU A 171 -1.05 5.49 12.31
C LEU A 171 -1.16 6.66 13.28
N GLN A 172 -0.15 7.54 13.32
CA GLN A 172 -0.17 8.74 14.13
C GLN A 172 -1.32 9.70 13.73
N GLU A 173 -1.59 9.86 12.44
CA GLU A 173 -2.72 10.65 11.95
C GLU A 173 -4.07 10.04 12.39
N ILE A 174 -4.21 8.72 12.29
CA ILE A 174 -5.42 8.00 12.71
C ILE A 174 -5.63 8.15 14.21
N GLU A 175 -4.59 8.03 15.04
CA GLU A 175 -4.68 8.19 16.49
C GLU A 175 -5.10 9.61 16.89
N GLN A 176 -4.52 10.63 16.27
CA GLN A 176 -4.93 12.02 16.47
C GLN A 176 -6.38 12.27 16.04
N SER A 177 -6.80 11.64 14.96
CA SER A 177 -8.19 11.70 14.49
C SER A 177 -9.13 11.02 15.47
N LEU A 178 -8.77 9.82 15.96
CA LEU A 178 -9.54 9.09 16.97
C LEU A 178 -9.72 9.91 18.26
N LEU A 179 -8.69 10.62 18.72
CA LEU A 179 -8.79 11.48 19.90
C LEU A 179 -9.79 12.63 19.72
N ARG A 180 -9.77 13.29 18.54
CA ARG A 180 -10.76 14.34 18.24
C ARG A 180 -12.18 13.78 18.20
N ARG A 181 -12.35 12.60 17.59
CA ARG A 181 -13.65 11.92 17.48
C ARG A 181 -14.16 11.45 18.83
N SER A 182 -13.29 10.89 19.69
CA SER A 182 -13.68 10.48 21.05
C SER A 182 -14.08 11.67 21.91
N ALA A 183 -13.35 12.79 21.82
CA ALA A 183 -13.71 14.01 22.53
C ALA A 183 -15.07 14.56 22.08
N LYS A 184 -15.32 14.61 20.76
CA LYS A 184 -16.62 15.01 20.21
C LYS A 184 -17.75 14.06 20.63
N LEU A 185 -17.51 12.74 20.62
CA LEU A 185 -18.48 11.75 21.10
C LEU A 185 -18.79 11.93 22.59
N ALA A 186 -17.78 12.17 23.43
CA ALA A 186 -17.96 12.44 24.85
C ALA A 186 -18.85 13.68 25.07
N ARG A 187 -18.59 14.78 24.33
CA ARG A 187 -19.44 15.97 24.36
C ARG A 187 -20.87 15.66 23.92
N LEU A 188 -21.06 14.96 22.80
CA LEU A 188 -22.40 14.66 22.28
C LEU A 188 -23.20 13.75 23.21
N ARG A 189 -22.55 12.79 23.88
CA ARG A 189 -23.19 11.95 24.90
C ARG A 189 -23.60 12.77 26.12
N ALA A 190 -22.72 13.64 26.61
CA ALA A 190 -23.06 14.56 27.70
C ALA A 190 -24.22 15.50 27.33
N GLU A 191 -24.21 16.07 26.12
CA GLU A 191 -25.30 16.91 25.61
C GLU A 191 -26.63 16.14 25.48
N MET A 192 -26.59 14.86 25.10
CA MET A 192 -27.78 14.00 25.01
C MET A 192 -28.39 13.73 26.40
N GLU A 193 -27.54 13.47 27.39
CA GLU A 193 -27.93 13.22 28.78
C GLU A 193 -28.29 14.51 29.54
N GLY A 194 -27.96 15.68 28.98
CA GLY A 194 -28.13 16.97 29.64
C GLY A 194 -27.10 17.23 30.74
N SER A 195 -25.99 16.49 30.76
CA SER A 195 -24.89 16.69 31.71
C SER A 195 -24.02 17.88 31.31
N THR A 196 -23.53 18.63 32.30
CA THR A 196 -22.53 19.69 32.12
C THR A 196 -21.10 19.19 32.32
N ASP A 197 -20.95 18.01 32.94
CA ASP A 197 -19.66 17.38 33.13
C ASP A 197 -19.37 16.43 31.97
N ILE A 198 -18.26 16.68 31.27
CA ILE A 198 -17.80 15.89 30.13
C ILE A 198 -16.57 15.11 30.58
N THR A 199 -16.74 13.79 30.65
CA THR A 199 -15.62 12.88 30.94
C THR A 199 -14.89 12.55 29.64
N PHE A 200 -13.62 12.92 29.56
CA PHE A 200 -12.76 12.61 28.42
C PHE A 200 -11.83 11.44 28.73
N GLU A 201 -11.76 10.48 27.83
CA GLU A 201 -10.76 9.41 27.90
C GLU A 201 -9.44 9.89 27.27
N GLN A 202 -8.35 9.84 28.03
CA GLN A 202 -7.02 10.22 27.55
C GLN A 202 -6.19 8.98 27.22
N PRO A 203 -5.73 8.82 25.96
CA PRO A 203 -4.77 7.79 25.59
C PRO A 203 -3.40 8.04 26.25
N LEU A 204 -2.73 6.98 26.71
CA LEU A 204 -1.44 7.04 27.41
C LEU A 204 -0.30 7.57 26.52
N ASP A 205 -0.33 7.29 25.22
CA ASP A 205 0.77 7.57 24.28
C ASP A 205 0.69 8.96 23.61
N MET A 206 -0.27 9.79 24.01
CA MET A 206 -0.50 11.12 23.41
C MET A 206 0.05 12.25 24.26
N ASP A 207 0.56 13.30 23.60
CA ASP A 207 1.00 14.52 24.29
C ASP A 207 -0.17 15.12 25.09
N PRO A 208 -0.03 15.26 26.43
CA PRO A 208 -1.06 15.83 27.27
C PRO A 208 -1.51 17.23 26.85
N HIS A 209 -0.60 18.06 26.33
CA HIS A 209 -0.96 19.42 25.91
C HIS A 209 -1.86 19.42 24.67
N TYR A 210 -1.56 18.54 23.72
CA TYR A 210 -2.37 18.37 22.52
C TYR A 210 -3.77 17.86 22.87
N ALA A 211 -3.87 16.87 23.76
CA ALA A 211 -5.14 16.34 24.22
C ALA A 211 -5.95 17.39 24.99
N ALA A 212 -5.31 18.13 25.91
CA ALA A 212 -5.95 19.19 26.68
C ALA A 212 -6.56 20.28 25.78
N ALA A 213 -5.83 20.72 24.74
CA ALA A 213 -6.34 21.71 23.79
C ALA A 213 -7.62 21.24 23.07
N ILE A 214 -7.70 19.96 22.68
CA ILE A 214 -8.89 19.38 22.06
C ILE A 214 -10.05 19.33 23.06
N PHE A 215 -9.79 18.89 24.29
CA PHE A 215 -10.82 18.79 25.32
C PHE A 215 -11.39 20.17 25.71
N ASP A 216 -10.53 21.17 25.85
CA ASP A 216 -10.95 22.54 26.14
C ASP A 216 -11.77 23.13 24.99
N GLN A 217 -11.39 22.84 23.74
CA GLN A 217 -12.20 23.23 22.59
C GLN A 217 -13.61 22.62 22.64
N GLU A 218 -13.75 21.33 22.94
CA GLU A 218 -15.06 20.68 23.06
C GLU A 218 -15.88 21.23 24.24
N ARG A 219 -15.25 21.56 25.38
CA ARG A 219 -15.92 22.23 26.51
C ARG A 219 -16.47 23.60 26.12
N VAL A 220 -15.69 24.42 25.42
CA VAL A 220 -16.12 25.74 24.94
C VAL A 220 -17.30 25.61 23.96
N ILE A 221 -17.25 24.64 23.04
CA ILE A 221 -18.35 24.37 22.11
C ILE A 221 -19.61 23.97 22.87
N SER A 222 -19.50 23.06 23.84
CA SER A 222 -20.62 22.61 24.66
C SER A 222 -21.28 23.76 25.43
N GLN A 223 -20.47 24.58 26.12
CA GLN A 223 -20.95 25.74 26.86
C GLN A 223 -21.62 26.77 25.94
N THR A 224 -21.06 26.97 24.75
CA THR A 224 -21.64 27.92 23.78
C THR A 224 -23.00 27.44 23.27
N ARG A 225 -23.12 26.14 22.97
CA ARG A 225 -24.38 25.51 22.56
C ARG A 225 -25.43 25.55 23.66
N SER A 226 -25.07 25.21 24.90
CA SER A 226 -25.99 25.25 26.04
C SER A 226 -26.48 26.67 26.33
N ASN A 227 -25.59 27.66 26.29
CA ASN A 227 -25.93 29.07 26.45
C ASN A 227 -26.86 29.57 25.33
N ALA A 228 -26.64 29.15 24.08
CA ALA A 228 -27.49 29.52 22.96
C ALA A 228 -28.92 28.97 23.12
N LEU A 229 -29.03 27.68 23.49
CA LEU A 229 -30.32 27.04 23.76
C LEU A 229 -31.05 27.73 24.92
N ALA A 230 -30.35 28.00 26.03
CA ALA A 230 -30.92 28.68 27.20
C ALA A 230 -31.47 30.08 26.85
N ARG A 231 -30.78 30.84 26.00
CA ARG A 231 -31.26 32.15 25.52
C ARG A 231 -32.53 32.02 24.67
N GLN A 232 -32.59 31.03 23.78
CA GLN A 232 -33.78 30.81 22.94
C GLN A 232 -34.99 30.37 23.77
N LEU A 233 -34.80 29.44 24.72
CA LEU A 233 -35.85 29.01 25.64
C LEU A 233 -36.37 30.19 26.47
N LYS A 234 -35.46 31.02 27.01
CA LYS A 234 -35.82 32.21 27.76
C LYS A 234 -36.62 33.20 26.91
N ALA A 235 -36.23 33.45 25.66
CA ALA A 235 -36.95 34.37 24.78
C ALA A 235 -38.39 33.92 24.49
N PHE A 236 -38.62 32.62 24.26
CA PHE A 236 -39.98 32.10 24.07
C PHE A 236 -40.81 32.10 25.36
N ALA A 237 -40.19 31.83 26.51
CA ALA A 237 -40.85 31.94 27.80
C ALA A 237 -41.29 33.39 28.08
N GLU A 238 -40.39 34.37 27.91
CA GLU A 238 -40.69 35.80 28.09
C GLU A 238 -41.78 36.29 27.12
N LEU A 239 -41.81 35.79 25.87
CA LEU A 239 -42.89 36.07 24.93
C LEU A 239 -44.24 35.52 25.41
N GLY A 240 -44.24 34.29 25.94
CA GLY A 240 -45.43 33.68 26.53
C GLY A 240 -45.96 34.49 27.72
N ASP A 241 -45.07 34.92 28.61
CA ASP A 241 -45.41 35.76 29.76
C ASP A 241 -45.99 37.11 29.32
N LEU A 242 -45.37 37.77 28.34
CA LEU A 242 -45.88 39.02 27.77
C LEU A 242 -47.31 38.85 27.24
N LEU A 243 -47.56 37.80 26.44
CA LEU A 243 -48.89 37.55 25.88
C LEU A 243 -49.92 37.17 26.96
N ASN A 244 -49.51 36.50 28.05
CA ASN A 244 -50.39 36.26 29.19
C ASN A 244 -50.79 37.58 29.85
N THR A 245 -49.85 38.49 30.08
CA THR A 245 -50.17 39.82 30.62
C THR A 245 -51.11 40.60 29.68
N GLU A 246 -50.93 40.47 28.37
CA GLU A 246 -51.84 41.08 27.39
C GLU A 246 -53.26 40.50 27.51
N VAL A 247 -53.40 39.16 27.61
CA VAL A 247 -54.69 38.50 27.82
C VAL A 247 -55.36 38.97 29.12
N ASP A 248 -54.59 39.11 30.21
CA ASP A 248 -55.12 39.59 31.49
C ASP A 248 -55.65 41.03 31.39
N THR A 249 -54.91 41.92 30.72
CA THR A 249 -55.38 43.31 30.50
C THR A 249 -56.60 43.38 29.60
N LEU A 250 -56.66 42.55 28.55
CA LEU A 250 -57.83 42.44 27.67
C LEU A 250 -59.05 41.88 28.42
N SER A 251 -58.84 40.94 29.35
CA SER A 251 -59.89 40.40 30.21
C SER A 251 -60.48 41.48 31.12
N GLN A 252 -59.64 42.33 31.72
CA GLN A 252 -60.11 43.47 32.52
C GLN A 252 -60.86 44.50 31.67
N LYS A 253 -60.38 44.79 30.45
CA LYS A 253 -61.10 45.65 29.50
C LYS A 253 -62.45 45.08 29.09
N LEU A 254 -62.53 43.76 28.89
CA LEU A 254 -63.76 43.05 28.55
C LEU A 254 -64.80 43.20 29.66
N GLU A 255 -64.39 43.00 30.92
CA GLU A 255 -65.28 43.20 32.07
C GLU A 255 -65.83 44.63 32.13
N GLY A 256 -64.97 45.64 31.89
CA GLY A 256 -65.40 47.04 31.79
C GLY A 256 -66.40 47.30 30.66
N ALA A 257 -66.18 46.71 29.48
CA ALA A 257 -67.10 46.81 28.35
C ALA A 257 -68.45 46.12 28.65
N GLU A 258 -68.44 44.97 29.31
CA GLU A 258 -69.66 44.25 29.73
C GLU A 258 -70.48 45.05 30.76
N ASN A 259 -69.81 45.72 31.70
CA ASN A 259 -70.47 46.61 32.65
C ASN A 259 -71.13 47.81 31.95
N ASN A 260 -70.47 48.41 30.94
CA ASN A 260 -71.05 49.49 30.13
C ASN A 260 -72.26 49.03 29.31
N ILE A 261 -72.17 47.86 28.68
CA ILE A 261 -73.28 47.23 27.96
C ILE A 261 -74.48 47.07 28.89
N LYS A 262 -74.27 46.48 30.07
CA LYS A 262 -75.33 46.28 31.06
C LYS A 262 -75.96 47.60 31.49
N SER A 263 -75.16 48.63 31.79
CA SER A 263 -75.69 49.94 32.17
C SER A 263 -76.52 50.60 31.06
N VAL A 264 -76.11 50.48 29.80
CA VAL A 264 -76.89 51.05 28.68
C VAL A 264 -78.15 50.22 28.41
N GLU A 265 -78.10 48.90 28.57
CA GLU A 265 -79.28 48.03 28.48
C GLU A 265 -80.32 48.40 29.54
N ASP A 266 -79.91 48.60 30.79
CA ASP A 266 -80.80 49.02 31.88
C ASP A 266 -81.43 50.39 31.61
N GLN A 267 -80.65 51.35 31.10
CA GLN A 267 -81.16 52.68 30.70
C GLN A 267 -82.12 52.58 29.51
N LEU A 268 -81.79 51.77 28.50
CA LEU A 268 -82.62 51.56 27.33
C LEU A 268 -83.97 50.94 27.71
N ASN A 269 -83.97 49.94 28.59
CA ASN A 269 -85.18 49.32 29.12
C ASN A 269 -86.06 50.36 29.84
N SER A 270 -85.46 51.19 30.69
CA SER A 270 -86.17 52.26 31.39
C SER A 270 -86.77 53.28 30.42
N VAL A 271 -85.99 53.78 29.46
CA VAL A 271 -86.46 54.74 28.45
C VAL A 271 -87.54 54.14 27.57
N LYS A 272 -87.43 52.87 27.18
CA LYS A 272 -88.43 52.18 26.37
C LYS A 272 -89.81 52.18 27.05
N THR A 273 -89.86 51.88 28.36
CA THR A 273 -91.11 51.95 29.12
C THR A 273 -91.70 53.36 29.15
N LEU A 274 -90.87 54.40 29.27
CA LEU A 274 -91.32 55.79 29.26
C LEU A 274 -91.81 56.23 27.88
N VAL A 275 -91.17 55.79 26.80
CA VAL A 275 -91.60 56.05 25.42
C VAL A 275 -92.95 55.38 25.15
N GLU A 276 -93.14 54.12 25.58
CA GLU A 276 -94.42 53.39 25.48
C GLU A 276 -95.56 54.09 26.25
N GLN A 277 -95.23 54.72 27.38
CA GLN A 277 -96.16 55.54 28.18
C GLN A 277 -96.34 56.96 27.63
N GLY A 278 -95.64 57.36 26.56
CA GLY A 278 -95.69 58.71 25.98
C GLY A 278 -94.95 59.79 26.79
N LEU A 279 -94.15 59.40 27.78
CA LEU A 279 -93.43 60.27 28.72
C LEU A 279 -91.99 60.60 28.28
N ALA A 280 -91.50 60.00 27.19
CA ALA A 280 -90.17 60.25 26.63
C ALA A 280 -90.16 60.26 25.08
N ILE A 281 -89.10 60.83 24.49
CA ILE A 281 -88.92 60.95 23.04
C ILE A 281 -88.22 59.73 22.42
N ALA A 282 -88.73 59.24 21.29
CA ALA A 282 -88.18 58.08 20.56
C ALA A 282 -86.73 58.27 20.09
N SER A 283 -86.28 59.51 19.86
CA SER A 283 -84.89 59.81 19.48
C SER A 283 -83.88 59.40 20.55
N ARG A 284 -84.24 59.51 21.84
CA ARG A 284 -83.37 59.11 22.95
C ARG A 284 -83.21 57.60 23.02
N GLN A 285 -84.28 56.85 22.73
CA GLN A 285 -84.21 55.40 22.63
C GLN A 285 -83.25 54.98 21.50
N LEU A 286 -83.40 55.56 20.30
CA LEU A 286 -82.55 55.24 19.15
C LEU A 286 -81.07 55.58 19.39
N GLU A 287 -80.78 56.66 20.12
CA GLU A 287 -79.42 57.01 20.53
C GLU A 287 -78.80 55.94 21.45
N LEU A 288 -79.55 55.47 22.45
CA LEU A 288 -79.11 54.41 23.36
C LEU A 288 -78.94 53.06 22.63
N GLU A 289 -79.82 52.73 21.66
CA GLU A 289 -79.68 51.53 20.82
C GLU A 289 -78.40 51.57 19.97
N ARG A 290 -78.07 52.73 19.37
CA ARG A 290 -76.81 52.93 18.63
C ARG A 290 -75.60 52.81 19.55
N LEU A 291 -75.65 53.39 20.75
CA LEU A 291 -74.57 53.29 21.73
C LEU A 291 -74.37 51.85 22.21
N LEU A 292 -75.45 51.12 22.50
CA LEU A 292 -75.40 49.70 22.85
C LEU A 292 -74.76 48.87 21.75
N THR A 293 -75.12 49.15 20.49
CA THR A 293 -74.53 48.47 19.33
C THR A 293 -73.03 48.74 19.22
N ALA A 294 -72.59 49.98 19.46
CA ALA A 294 -71.18 50.33 19.49
C ALA A 294 -70.42 49.58 20.59
N TYR A 295 -70.93 49.56 21.83
CA TYR A 295 -70.27 48.81 22.92
C TYR A 295 -70.25 47.30 22.68
N ARG A 296 -71.27 46.73 22.05
CA ARG A 296 -71.25 45.32 21.64
C ARG A 296 -70.20 45.04 20.57
N SER A 297 -69.97 45.98 19.64
CA SER A 297 -68.87 45.90 18.67
C SER A 297 -67.52 45.94 19.35
N ASP A 298 -67.29 46.90 20.26
CA ASP A 298 -66.03 47.02 21.01
C ASP A 298 -65.72 45.75 21.81
N ARG A 299 -66.74 45.16 22.45
CA ARG A 299 -66.61 43.86 23.14
C ARG A 299 -66.18 42.75 22.19
N LEU A 300 -66.74 42.68 20.98
CA LEU A 300 -66.34 41.69 19.99
C LEU A 300 -64.87 41.89 19.58
N ASP A 301 -64.45 43.13 19.37
CA ASP A 301 -63.05 43.45 19.00
C ASP A 301 -62.07 43.06 20.11
N ILE A 302 -62.42 43.29 21.38
CA ILE A 302 -61.62 42.83 22.54
C ILE A 302 -61.52 41.30 22.56
N LEU A 303 -62.65 40.59 22.37
CA LEU A 303 -62.67 39.14 22.33
C LEU A 303 -61.80 38.59 21.19
N THR A 304 -61.88 39.18 19.98
CA THR A 304 -61.02 38.76 18.87
C THR A 304 -59.53 38.98 19.13
N SER A 305 -59.19 40.11 19.75
CA SER A 305 -57.81 40.42 20.16
C SER A 305 -57.30 39.41 21.19
N MET A 306 -58.14 39.07 22.18
CA MET A 306 -57.80 38.06 23.19
C MET A 306 -57.63 36.67 22.58
N MET A 307 -58.45 36.29 21.59
CA MET A 307 -58.27 35.03 20.86
C MET A 307 -56.94 34.98 20.09
N ARG A 308 -56.54 36.09 19.44
CA ARG A 308 -55.23 36.20 18.76
C ARG A 308 -54.07 36.06 19.75
N ALA A 309 -54.13 36.76 20.90
CA ALA A 309 -53.11 36.64 21.95
C ALA A 309 -53.00 35.21 22.50
N ARG A 310 -54.13 34.54 22.75
CA ARG A 310 -54.17 33.11 23.16
C ARG A 310 -53.60 32.15 22.12
N GLN A 311 -53.86 32.42 20.84
CA GLN A 311 -53.21 31.68 19.75
C GLN A 311 -51.69 31.87 19.78
N GLY A 312 -51.22 33.10 19.99
CA GLY A 312 -49.79 33.41 20.15
C GLY A 312 -49.15 32.69 21.33
N ILE A 313 -49.80 32.61 22.49
CA ILE A 313 -49.33 31.84 23.66
C ILE A 313 -49.15 30.37 23.28
N SER A 314 -50.15 29.82 22.61
CA SER A 314 -50.12 28.42 22.17
C SER A 314 -49.00 28.15 21.17
N GLU A 315 -48.70 29.10 20.29
CA GLU A 315 -47.59 29.02 19.34
C GLU A 315 -46.22 29.14 20.02
N ALA A 316 -46.04 30.12 20.91
CA ALA A 316 -44.81 30.29 21.69
C ALA A 316 -44.50 29.02 22.52
N ARG A 317 -45.52 28.41 23.12
CA ARG A 317 -45.38 27.16 23.87
C ARG A 317 -44.98 25.97 22.98
N ARG A 318 -45.63 25.80 21.83
CA ARG A 318 -45.24 24.76 20.86
C ARG A 318 -43.82 24.94 20.36
N ASN A 319 -43.39 26.17 20.11
CA ASN A 319 -42.02 26.48 19.68
C ASN A 319 -41.01 26.19 20.78
N LEU A 320 -41.33 26.49 22.04
CA LEU A 320 -40.52 26.15 23.21
C LEU A 320 -40.33 24.64 23.35
N GLU A 321 -41.43 23.88 23.31
CA GLU A 321 -41.41 22.41 23.39
C GLU A 321 -40.63 21.81 22.18
N GLY A 322 -40.90 22.30 20.97
CA GLY A 322 -40.26 21.83 19.74
C GLY A 322 -38.75 22.11 19.66
N LEU A 323 -38.24 23.11 20.38
CA LEU A 323 -36.81 23.42 20.41
C LEU A 323 -36.00 22.30 21.07
N HIS A 324 -36.52 21.70 22.15
CA HIS A 324 -35.88 20.57 22.82
C HIS A 324 -35.86 19.32 21.94
N ASP A 325 -36.98 19.01 21.28
CA ASP A 325 -37.10 17.85 20.42
C ASP A 325 -36.20 17.95 19.19
N THR A 326 -36.17 19.15 18.57
CA THR A 326 -35.26 19.44 17.45
C THR A 326 -33.81 19.25 17.88
N ARG A 327 -33.43 19.80 19.05
CA ARG A 327 -32.06 19.68 19.56
C ARG A 327 -31.67 18.23 19.84
N ARG A 328 -32.56 17.43 20.45
CA ARG A 328 -32.33 16.00 20.71
C ARG A 328 -32.16 15.22 19.42
N SER A 329 -33.00 15.48 18.42
CA SER A 329 -32.91 14.83 17.11
C SER A 329 -31.59 15.16 16.39
N GLU A 330 -31.17 16.44 16.41
CA GLU A 330 -29.88 16.88 15.87
C GLU A 330 -28.71 16.18 16.57
N ILE A 331 -28.69 16.15 17.90
CA ILE A 331 -27.61 15.49 18.66
C ILE A 331 -27.60 13.99 18.36
N ALA A 332 -28.76 13.33 18.27
CA ALA A 332 -28.84 11.90 17.96
C ALA A 332 -28.24 11.58 16.59
N SER A 333 -28.56 12.39 15.58
CA SER A 333 -28.01 12.27 14.24
C SER A 333 -26.50 12.54 14.19
N GLU A 334 -26.04 13.63 14.85
CA GLU A 334 -24.61 13.94 15.01
C GLU A 334 -23.86 12.79 15.70
N LEU A 335 -24.43 12.23 16.77
CA LEU A 335 -23.86 11.13 17.55
C LEU A 335 -23.72 9.87 16.69
N GLN A 336 -24.78 9.50 15.96
CA GLN A 336 -24.76 8.33 15.08
C GLN A 336 -23.68 8.47 13.99
N ALA A 337 -23.58 9.63 13.35
CA ALA A 337 -22.60 9.89 12.31
C ALA A 337 -21.15 9.85 12.86
N GLU A 338 -20.90 10.47 14.01
CA GLU A 338 -19.58 10.44 14.64
C GLU A 338 -19.19 9.05 15.14
N GLN A 339 -20.15 8.26 15.62
CA GLN A 339 -19.91 6.88 16.03
C GLN A 339 -19.47 6.01 14.85
N ALA A 340 -20.17 6.11 13.71
CA ALA A 340 -19.79 5.39 12.49
C ALA A 340 -18.38 5.77 12.01
N ASN A 341 -18.05 7.07 12.02
CA ASN A 341 -16.71 7.55 11.65
C ASN A 341 -15.63 7.06 12.62
N PHE A 342 -15.92 7.04 13.91
CA PHE A 342 -15.01 6.56 14.95
C PHE A 342 -14.72 5.06 14.79
N ASP A 343 -15.75 4.26 14.53
CA ASP A 343 -15.61 2.82 14.31
C ASP A 343 -14.83 2.51 13.03
N GLN A 344 -15.07 3.27 11.95
CA GLN A 344 -14.27 3.17 10.72
C GLN A 344 -12.78 3.47 10.98
N LEU A 345 -12.47 4.52 11.75
CA LEU A 345 -11.09 4.85 12.11
C LEU A 345 -10.44 3.80 13.01
N LYS A 346 -11.20 3.18 13.92
CA LYS A 346 -10.72 2.05 14.74
C LYS A 346 -10.33 0.85 13.86
N MET A 347 -11.18 0.49 12.90
CA MET A 347 -10.87 -0.58 11.95
C MET A 347 -9.63 -0.23 11.13
N LYS A 348 -9.54 1.01 10.63
CA LYS A 348 -8.37 1.48 9.88
C LYS A 348 -7.09 1.40 10.71
N ARG A 349 -7.13 1.87 11.96
CA ARG A 349 -6.02 1.76 12.93
C ARG A 349 -5.56 0.32 13.08
N GLU A 350 -6.49 -0.61 13.31
CA GLU A 350 -6.17 -2.03 13.49
C GLU A 350 -5.51 -2.61 12.23
N THR A 351 -6.04 -2.30 11.04
CA THR A 351 -5.42 -2.76 9.78
C THR A 351 -4.03 -2.16 9.56
N THR A 352 -3.84 -0.86 9.79
CA THR A 352 -2.53 -0.20 9.67
C THR A 352 -1.53 -0.74 10.69
N GLN A 353 -1.95 -1.01 11.92
CA GLN A 353 -1.12 -1.65 12.94
C GLN A 353 -0.68 -3.06 12.53
N LYS A 354 -1.60 -3.89 12.00
CA LYS A 354 -1.26 -5.23 11.51
C LYS A 354 -0.26 -5.16 10.35
N LEU A 355 -0.48 -4.28 9.38
CA LEU A 355 0.44 -4.06 8.27
C LEU A 355 1.81 -3.55 8.75
N LEU A 356 1.84 -2.65 9.73
CA LEU A 356 3.09 -2.16 10.30
C LEU A 356 3.88 -3.30 10.97
N ILE A 357 3.23 -4.13 11.77
CA ILE A 357 3.85 -5.29 12.42
C ILE A 357 4.40 -6.27 11.38
N GLU A 358 3.63 -6.56 10.34
CA GLU A 358 4.06 -7.44 9.23
C GLU A 358 5.31 -6.89 8.53
N ASN A 359 5.34 -5.59 8.21
CA ASN A 359 6.52 -4.96 7.58
C ASN A 359 7.73 -4.93 8.52
N LEU A 360 7.55 -4.71 9.82
CA LEU A 360 8.64 -4.73 10.81
C LEU A 360 9.22 -6.15 10.98
N LEU A 361 8.38 -7.19 10.94
CA LEU A 361 8.84 -8.58 10.99
C LEU A 361 9.65 -8.97 9.74
N ASP A 362 9.32 -8.42 8.58
CA ASP A 362 10.11 -8.62 7.36
C ASP A 362 11.40 -7.78 7.35
N ASP A 363 11.39 -6.56 7.93
CA ASP A 363 12.57 -5.70 8.07
C ASP A 363 13.65 -6.35 8.95
N ASP A 364 13.27 -6.96 10.09
CA ASP A 364 14.21 -7.68 10.99
C ASP A 364 14.86 -8.91 10.32
N ARG A 365 14.20 -9.51 9.32
CA ARG A 365 14.80 -10.58 8.49
C ARG A 365 15.85 -10.05 7.52
N SER A 366 15.80 -8.77 7.18
CA SER A 366 16.70 -8.09 6.25
C SER A 366 17.80 -7.25 6.93
N GLN A 367 17.59 -6.90 8.21
CA GLN A 367 18.46 -6.04 9.01
C GLN A 367 19.54 -6.75 9.83
N ARG A 368 19.83 -8.04 9.62
CA ARG A 368 21.09 -8.61 10.16
C ARG A 368 22.27 -7.92 9.45
N PRO A 369 22.94 -6.95 10.08
CA PRO A 369 23.96 -6.16 9.41
C PRO A 369 25.23 -7.01 9.40
N GLY A 370 25.69 -7.41 8.22
CA GLY A 370 27.07 -7.87 8.04
C GLY A 370 27.28 -9.37 7.81
N GLU A 371 26.26 -10.16 7.55
CA GLU A 371 26.47 -11.41 6.81
C GLU A 371 25.85 -11.24 5.43
N ASP A 372 26.70 -10.93 4.44
CA ASP A 372 26.41 -11.29 3.05
C ASP A 372 26.10 -12.79 3.07
N LEU A 373 24.82 -13.15 3.23
CA LEU A 373 24.39 -14.53 3.23
C LEU A 373 24.97 -15.14 1.95
N PRO A 374 25.84 -16.16 2.07
CA PRO A 374 26.62 -16.61 0.94
C PRO A 374 25.67 -17.06 -0.16
N LEU A 375 25.75 -16.40 -1.31
CA LEU A 375 24.96 -16.78 -2.47
C LEU A 375 25.44 -18.16 -2.92
N VAL A 376 24.50 -19.09 -3.03
CA VAL A 376 24.78 -20.41 -3.59
C VAL A 376 24.42 -20.36 -5.06
N PHE A 377 25.43 -20.51 -5.91
CA PHE A 377 25.26 -20.57 -7.34
C PHE A 377 25.13 -22.02 -7.78
N THR A 378 24.12 -22.32 -8.57
CA THR A 378 23.98 -23.62 -9.21
C THR A 378 23.91 -23.42 -10.72
N VAL A 379 24.79 -24.08 -11.44
CA VAL A 379 24.83 -24.02 -12.91
C VAL A 379 24.27 -25.32 -13.46
N SER A 380 23.28 -25.19 -14.34
CA SER A 380 22.75 -26.29 -15.14
C SER A 380 23.33 -26.18 -16.54
N ARG A 381 24.18 -27.14 -16.90
CA ARG A 381 24.88 -27.22 -18.19
C ARG A 381 24.39 -28.43 -18.98
N ARG A 382 24.05 -28.22 -20.25
CA ARG A 382 23.71 -29.30 -21.17
C ARG A 382 24.98 -29.79 -21.89
N LYS A 383 25.31 -31.07 -21.72
CA LYS A 383 26.42 -31.74 -22.43
C LYS A 383 25.90 -33.06 -23.01
N ASP A 384 26.11 -33.28 -24.30
CA ASP A 384 25.73 -34.52 -25.02
C ASP A 384 24.26 -34.94 -24.81
N GLY A 385 23.34 -33.95 -24.79
CA GLY A 385 21.91 -34.17 -24.61
C GLY A 385 21.45 -34.40 -23.16
N GLN A 386 22.37 -34.51 -22.19
CA GLN A 386 22.06 -34.63 -20.76
C GLN A 386 22.27 -33.29 -20.04
N ILE A 387 21.40 -32.97 -19.08
CA ILE A 387 21.53 -31.79 -18.23
C ILE A 387 22.26 -32.20 -16.95
N THR A 388 23.44 -31.63 -16.74
CA THR A 388 24.22 -31.78 -15.51
C THR A 388 24.07 -30.53 -14.66
N GLN A 389 23.78 -30.71 -13.37
CA GLN A 389 23.63 -29.62 -12.42
C GLN A 389 24.73 -29.72 -11.38
N PHE A 390 25.47 -28.64 -11.15
CA PHE A 390 26.56 -28.60 -10.18
C PHE A 390 26.60 -27.26 -9.44
N VAL A 391 27.12 -27.29 -8.21
CA VAL A 391 27.36 -26.08 -7.41
C VAL A 391 28.56 -25.35 -8.00
N ALA A 392 28.38 -24.06 -8.29
CA ALA A 392 29.39 -23.21 -8.91
C ALA A 392 29.91 -22.15 -7.93
N SER A 393 31.14 -21.71 -8.16
CA SER A 393 31.74 -20.57 -7.47
C SER A 393 31.62 -19.31 -8.34
N GLU A 394 31.87 -18.15 -7.76
CA GLU A 394 31.84 -16.86 -8.48
C GLU A 394 32.76 -16.79 -9.70
N THR A 395 33.90 -17.49 -9.64
CA THR A 395 34.92 -17.53 -10.71
C THR A 395 34.68 -18.65 -11.72
N THR A 396 33.65 -19.48 -11.53
CA THR A 396 33.34 -20.57 -12.45
C THR A 396 32.96 -20.03 -13.83
N ALA A 397 33.67 -20.49 -14.86
CA ALA A 397 33.41 -20.13 -16.24
C ALA A 397 32.12 -20.79 -16.77
N LEU A 398 31.29 -19.99 -17.39
CA LEU A 398 30.04 -20.38 -18.02
C LEU A 398 30.28 -20.83 -19.46
N ALA A 399 29.39 -21.68 -19.95
CA ALA A 399 29.33 -22.10 -21.35
C ALA A 399 28.09 -21.51 -22.02
N PRO A 400 28.08 -21.41 -23.36
CA PRO A 400 26.89 -20.98 -24.08
C PRO A 400 25.68 -21.85 -23.76
N GLY A 401 24.54 -21.24 -23.44
CA GLY A 401 23.30 -21.95 -23.08
C GLY A 401 23.21 -22.41 -21.63
N ASP A 402 24.17 -22.07 -20.76
CA ASP A 402 24.08 -22.38 -19.32
C ASP A 402 22.91 -21.66 -18.65
N VAL A 403 22.33 -22.30 -17.63
CA VAL A 403 21.35 -21.69 -16.72
C VAL A 403 21.96 -21.53 -15.33
N VAL A 404 22.15 -20.30 -14.90
CA VAL A 404 22.65 -19.92 -13.57
C VAL A 404 21.47 -19.68 -12.65
N LYS A 405 21.32 -20.52 -11.62
CA LYS A 405 20.35 -20.34 -10.55
C LYS A 405 21.05 -19.80 -9.31
N VAL A 406 20.67 -18.60 -8.90
CA VAL A 406 21.17 -17.93 -7.69
C VAL A 406 20.18 -18.18 -6.56
N VAL A 407 20.62 -18.80 -5.48
CA VAL A 407 19.80 -19.04 -4.29
C VAL A 407 20.44 -18.37 -3.10
N GLN A 408 19.65 -17.61 -2.34
CA GLN A 408 20.03 -17.14 -1.03
C GLN A 408 19.46 -18.13 0.00
N PRO A 409 20.30 -18.94 0.67
CA PRO A 409 19.82 -19.89 1.66
C PRO A 409 19.19 -19.12 2.82
N LEU A 410 17.90 -19.38 3.07
CA LEU A 410 17.21 -18.92 4.27
C LEU A 410 17.86 -19.62 5.47
N LEU A 411 18.41 -18.86 6.41
CA LEU A 411 18.74 -19.39 7.74
C LEU A 411 17.41 -19.75 8.43
N SER A 412 16.97 -21.00 8.27
CA SER A 412 15.89 -21.57 9.06
C SER A 412 16.36 -21.67 10.52
N GLY A 413 16.04 -20.66 11.32
CA GLY A 413 16.03 -20.80 12.77
C GLY A 413 14.98 -21.82 13.16
N GLY A 414 15.42 -23.04 13.51
CA GLY A 414 14.55 -24.11 13.95
C GLY A 414 15.22 -25.47 13.85
N SER A 415 15.91 -25.87 14.92
CA SER A 415 16.34 -27.25 15.13
C SER A 415 15.12 -28.17 15.23
N SER A 416 14.59 -28.64 14.11
CA SER A 416 13.74 -29.82 14.10
C SER A 416 14.63 -31.02 13.84
N ARG A 417 15.02 -31.68 14.93
CA ARG A 417 15.69 -32.98 14.92
C ARG A 417 14.65 -33.98 14.39
N ALA A 418 14.59 -34.14 13.07
CA ALA A 418 13.79 -35.16 12.43
C ALA A 418 14.39 -36.54 12.79
N THR A 419 13.71 -37.26 13.66
CA THR A 419 13.95 -38.68 13.94
C THR A 419 13.81 -39.49 12.64
N PRO A 420 14.70 -40.44 12.32
CA PRO A 420 14.50 -41.29 11.15
C PRO A 420 13.34 -42.25 11.42
N VAL A 421 12.35 -42.24 10.53
CA VAL A 421 11.30 -43.28 10.43
C VAL A 421 11.97 -44.57 9.94
N PRO A 422 11.80 -45.73 10.61
CA PRO A 422 12.33 -47.00 10.12
C PRO A 422 11.49 -47.53 8.94
N PRO A 423 12.06 -48.40 8.09
CA PRO A 423 11.39 -48.91 6.89
C PRO A 423 10.21 -49.83 7.23
N PRO A 424 9.24 -50.01 6.30
CA PRO A 424 8.06 -50.81 6.55
C PRO A 424 8.41 -52.30 6.67
N GLU A 425 8.00 -52.91 7.77
CA GLU A 425 8.04 -54.35 7.97
C GLU A 425 7.16 -55.07 6.94
N THR A 426 7.72 -56.14 6.40
CA THR A 426 7.09 -57.03 5.44
C THR A 426 5.92 -57.75 6.10
N ALA A 427 4.70 -57.42 5.72
CA ALA A 427 3.50 -58.13 6.15
C ALA A 427 3.57 -59.58 5.66
N THR A 428 3.78 -60.49 6.60
CA THR A 428 3.64 -61.94 6.40
C THR A 428 2.15 -62.25 6.34
N GLN A 429 1.69 -62.87 5.26
CA GLN A 429 0.33 -63.40 5.11
C GLN A 429 0.06 -64.46 6.18
N PRO A 430 -1.11 -64.45 6.86
CA PRO A 430 -1.62 -65.64 7.49
C PRO A 430 -2.49 -66.44 6.51
N ASP A 431 -2.11 -67.70 6.41
CA ASP A 431 -2.78 -68.84 5.81
C ASP A 431 -4.31 -68.85 6.04
N GLN A 432 -5.07 -69.10 4.97
CA GLN A 432 -6.40 -69.68 5.04
C GLN A 432 -6.35 -71.06 4.38
N ALA A 433 -6.43 -72.13 5.18
CA ALA A 433 -7.02 -73.40 4.77
C ALA A 433 -7.29 -74.33 5.98
N SER A 434 -8.54 -74.81 6.09
CA SER A 434 -8.96 -76.12 6.62
C SER A 434 -8.73 -76.38 8.12
N GLN A 435 -9.74 -76.56 8.98
CA GLN A 435 -10.93 -77.40 8.94
C GLN A 435 -11.95 -76.93 9.98
#